data_AF-A0AAV7N776-F1
#
_entry.id   AF-A0AAV7N776-F1
#
_cell.length_a   1.000
_cell.length_b   1.000
_cell.length_c   1.000
_cell.angle_alpha   90.00
_cell.angle_beta   90.00
_cell.angle_gamma   90.00
#
_symmetry.space_group_name_H-M   'P 1'
#
loop_
_entity.id
_entity.type
_entity.pdbx_description
1 polymer ?
#
loop_
_entity_poly.entity_id
_entity_poly.type
_entity_poly.pdbx_seq_one_letter_code
_entity_poly.pdbx_strand_id
1 'polypeptide(L)'
;MAKAITRMIFYFIWNSKIDRVKREVMFKTHDKGGKGVPDLTTILRGDYVCHCVRNTLRSEDKSHVGFLMARFFLLPTWRWLGWAEWESAVPYNWETPWFYKEAEKFIKEHGLLATAPTQWTPNIVQRQIHASDVSKLIGALPSATADHVWGNVTSMRRTNHYKDIAWIAIQGGLPVRAFTHARGLNRYKSCRRGCTADETTYHLFWECTHAQYLLKALSMEFGARIPTSCITADSVMYGLFPGSHRLGDLLGCWRLLCCFKGVLLFFRNCLVVGKKKTPTLAEDDPQPPA
;
A
#
# COMPACT_ATOMS: atom_id res chain seq x y z
N MET A 1 19.29 -15.33 -2.12
CA MET A 1 19.66 -13.91 -2.28
C MET A 1 18.47 -12.96 -2.07
N ALA A 2 17.37 -13.05 -2.85
CA ALA A 2 16.21 -12.15 -2.74
C ALA A 2 15.65 -12.01 -1.31
N LYS A 3 15.43 -13.12 -0.59
CA LYS A 3 14.96 -13.11 0.81
C LYS A 3 15.84 -12.29 1.77
N ALA A 4 17.16 -12.29 1.57
CA ALA A 4 18.09 -11.53 2.42
C ALA A 4 17.97 -10.02 2.13
N ILE A 5 17.91 -9.64 0.86
CA ILE A 5 17.72 -8.24 0.45
C ILE A 5 16.35 -7.72 0.92
N THR A 6 15.28 -8.51 0.76
CA THR A 6 13.96 -8.16 1.29
C THR A 6 14.01 -7.92 2.80
N ARG A 7 14.73 -8.76 3.56
CA ARG A 7 14.92 -8.55 5.01
C ARG A 7 15.65 -7.23 5.31
N MET A 8 16.69 -6.90 4.55
CA MET A 8 17.41 -5.62 4.68
C MET A 8 16.53 -4.42 4.36
N ILE A 9 15.71 -4.50 3.30
CA ILE A 9 14.74 -3.44 2.94
C ILE A 9 13.76 -3.22 4.08
N PHE A 10 13.16 -4.28 4.62
CA PHE A 10 12.24 -4.15 5.76
C PHE A 10 12.93 -3.67 7.03
N TYR A 11 14.19 -4.07 7.26
CA TYR A 11 14.98 -3.55 8.36
C TYR A 11 15.23 -2.04 8.20
N PHE A 12 15.55 -1.57 6.99
CA PHE A 12 15.73 -0.15 6.68
C PHE A 12 14.43 0.65 6.80
N ILE A 13 13.34 0.18 6.21
CA ILE A 13 12.02 0.84 6.29
C ILE A 13 11.60 0.98 7.76
N TRP A 14 11.85 -0.06 8.54
CA TRP A 14 11.47 -0.08 9.94
C TRP A 14 12.46 0.63 10.85
N ASN A 15 13.77 0.63 10.62
CA ASN A 15 14.77 1.38 11.41
C ASN A 15 14.40 1.54 12.91
N SER A 16 14.20 0.42 13.61
CA SER A 16 13.79 0.37 15.03
C SER A 16 12.41 0.95 15.39
N LYS A 17 11.54 1.23 14.41
CA LYS A 17 10.13 1.58 14.61
C LYS A 17 9.38 0.42 15.28
N ILE A 18 8.48 0.81 16.17
CA ILE A 18 7.80 -0.09 17.13
C ILE A 18 6.77 -0.97 16.45
N ASP A 19 6.22 -0.55 15.31
CA ASP A 19 5.18 -1.29 14.60
C ASP A 19 5.71 -2.05 13.38
N ARG A 20 5.33 -3.33 13.29
CA ARG A 20 5.69 -4.23 12.19
C ARG A 20 4.40 -4.65 11.49
N VAL A 21 4.04 -3.92 10.45
CA VAL A 21 2.98 -4.35 9.53
C VAL A 21 3.45 -5.61 8.80
N LYS A 22 2.54 -6.59 8.61
CA LYS A 22 2.84 -7.82 7.88
C LYS A 22 3.38 -7.49 6.48
N ARG A 23 4.42 -8.21 6.04
CA ARG A 23 5.08 -7.97 4.75
C ARG A 23 4.10 -8.07 3.57
N GLU A 24 3.19 -9.04 3.62
CA GLU A 24 2.11 -9.23 2.64
C GLU A 24 1.26 -7.97 2.46
N VAL A 25 0.96 -7.23 3.54
CA VAL A 25 0.22 -5.98 3.46
C VAL A 25 1.11 -4.88 2.88
N MET A 26 2.39 -4.84 3.22
CA MET A 26 3.33 -3.82 2.74
C MET A 26 3.58 -3.90 1.24
N PHE A 27 3.53 -5.10 0.66
CA PHE A 27 3.70 -5.34 -0.78
C PHE A 27 2.51 -4.86 -1.61
N LYS A 28 1.31 -4.77 -1.01
CA LYS A 28 0.12 -4.27 -1.71
C LYS A 28 0.30 -2.82 -2.14
N THR A 29 -0.44 -2.43 -3.18
CA THR A 29 -0.53 -1.03 -3.61
C THR A 29 -1.21 -0.17 -2.54
N HIS A 30 -1.01 1.15 -2.63
CA HIS A 30 -1.60 2.10 -1.68
C HIS A 30 -3.14 2.02 -1.66
N ASP A 31 -3.75 1.85 -2.83
CA ASP A 31 -5.21 1.74 -2.98
C ASP A 31 -5.78 0.45 -2.38
N LYS A 32 -4.93 -0.54 -2.10
CA LYS A 32 -5.28 -1.80 -1.43
C LYS A 32 -4.84 -1.82 0.05
N GLY A 33 -4.40 -0.68 0.57
CA GLY A 33 -3.97 -0.49 1.95
C GLY A 33 -2.54 -0.87 2.24
N GLY A 34 -1.73 -1.12 1.21
CA GLY A 34 -0.29 -1.35 1.36
C GLY A 34 0.55 -0.09 1.23
N LYS A 35 1.86 -0.30 1.15
CA LYS A 35 2.88 0.75 1.01
C LYS A 35 3.58 0.71 -0.36
N GLY A 36 3.19 -0.21 -1.23
CA GLY A 36 3.82 -0.43 -2.54
C GLY A 36 5.27 -0.88 -2.44
N VAL A 37 5.64 -1.59 -1.37
CA VAL A 37 7.01 -2.10 -1.23
C VAL A 37 7.23 -3.18 -2.30
N PRO A 38 8.34 -3.14 -3.07
CA PRO A 38 8.61 -4.16 -4.07
C PRO A 38 8.77 -5.55 -3.44
N ASP A 39 7.93 -6.51 -3.84
CA ASP A 39 8.19 -7.92 -3.56
C ASP A 39 9.20 -8.46 -4.57
N LEU A 40 10.47 -8.37 -4.20
CA LEU A 40 11.58 -8.85 -5.04
C LEU A 40 11.42 -10.30 -5.49
N THR A 41 10.77 -11.16 -4.69
CA THR A 41 10.59 -12.57 -5.07
C THR A 41 9.60 -12.67 -6.22
N THR A 42 8.46 -12.01 -6.10
CA THR A 42 7.42 -11.98 -7.13
C THR A 42 7.91 -11.27 -8.39
N ILE A 43 8.68 -10.18 -8.25
CA ILE A 43 9.26 -9.44 -9.37
C ILE A 43 10.23 -10.33 -10.16
N LEU A 44 11.20 -10.96 -9.50
CA LEU A 44 12.20 -11.80 -10.18
C LEU A 44 11.57 -13.04 -10.82
N ARG A 45 10.57 -13.65 -10.18
CA ARG A 45 9.80 -14.76 -10.77
C ARG A 45 9.02 -14.29 -11.99
N GLY A 46 8.36 -13.13 -11.91
CA GLY A 46 7.66 -12.52 -13.04
C GLY A 46 8.58 -12.24 -14.23
N ASP A 47 9.75 -11.64 -13.98
CA ASP A 47 10.79 -11.39 -14.99
C ASP A 47 11.25 -12.68 -15.65
N TYR A 48 11.48 -13.72 -14.85
CA TYR A 48 11.87 -15.04 -15.34
C TYR A 48 10.80 -15.65 -16.26
N VAL A 49 9.52 -15.59 -15.87
CA VAL A 49 8.42 -16.10 -16.70
C VAL A 49 8.30 -15.29 -17.99
N CYS A 50 8.38 -13.95 -17.92
CA CYS A 50 8.37 -13.09 -19.10
C CYS A 50 9.55 -13.38 -20.04
N HIS A 51 10.73 -13.69 -19.50
CA HIS A 51 11.89 -14.12 -20.28
C HIS A 51 11.66 -15.47 -20.97
N CYS A 52 11.07 -16.44 -20.28
CA CYS A 52 10.70 -17.73 -20.87
C CYS A 52 9.73 -17.54 -22.04
N VAL A 53 8.63 -16.80 -21.83
CA VAL A 53 7.63 -16.50 -22.85
C VAL A 53 8.24 -15.76 -24.05
N ARG A 54 9.10 -14.77 -23.79
CA ARG A 54 9.78 -14.02 -24.85
C ARG A 54 10.67 -14.91 -25.71
N ASN A 55 11.46 -15.79 -25.08
CA ASN A 55 12.36 -16.67 -25.80
C ASN A 55 11.65 -17.85 -26.48
N THR A 56 10.39 -18.16 -26.17
CA THR A 56 9.69 -19.29 -26.80
C THR A 56 8.57 -18.89 -27.76
N LEU A 57 7.77 -17.89 -27.39
CA LEU A 57 6.55 -17.52 -28.12
C LEU A 57 6.72 -16.22 -28.92
N ARG A 58 7.65 -15.34 -28.54
CA ARG A 58 7.83 -14.02 -29.17
C ARG A 58 9.16 -13.85 -29.89
N SER A 59 10.06 -14.84 -29.83
CA SER A 59 11.37 -14.73 -30.46
C SER A 59 11.23 -14.69 -31.98
N GLU A 60 11.77 -13.65 -32.60
CA GLU A 60 11.86 -13.54 -34.07
C GLU A 60 12.98 -14.45 -34.60
N ASP A 61 14.09 -14.54 -33.86
CA ASP A 61 15.19 -15.45 -34.17
C ASP A 61 14.92 -16.84 -33.58
N LYS A 62 14.57 -17.78 -34.47
CA LYS A 62 14.32 -19.19 -34.14
C LYS A 62 15.59 -20.04 -34.14
N SER A 63 16.73 -19.50 -34.54
CA SER A 63 18.02 -20.20 -34.59
C SER A 63 18.83 -20.01 -33.31
N HIS A 64 18.51 -18.99 -32.52
CA HIS A 64 19.22 -18.70 -31.27
C HIS A 64 19.11 -19.87 -30.27
N VAL A 65 20.24 -20.22 -29.64
CA VAL A 65 20.33 -21.34 -28.67
C VAL A 65 19.33 -21.19 -27.53
N GLY A 66 19.12 -19.96 -27.04
CA GLY A 66 18.14 -19.68 -25.99
C GLY A 66 16.70 -19.98 -26.41
N PHE A 67 16.34 -19.75 -27.68
CA PHE A 67 15.03 -20.11 -28.21
C PHE A 67 14.90 -21.63 -28.29
N LEU A 68 15.89 -22.30 -28.89
CA LEU A 68 15.87 -23.76 -29.08
C LEU A 68 15.77 -24.50 -27.74
N MET A 69 16.58 -24.10 -26.76
CA MET A 69 16.55 -24.70 -25.41
C MET A 69 15.22 -24.42 -24.70
N ALA A 70 14.77 -23.17 -24.68
CA ALA A 70 13.52 -22.83 -24.01
C ALA A 70 12.33 -23.53 -24.67
N ARG A 71 12.28 -23.59 -26.00
CA ARG A 71 11.23 -24.28 -26.75
C ARG A 71 11.26 -25.78 -26.50
N PHE A 72 12.41 -26.43 -26.54
CA PHE A 72 12.56 -27.87 -26.31
C PHE A 72 11.94 -28.31 -24.96
N PHE A 73 12.13 -27.52 -23.89
CA PHE A 73 11.66 -27.88 -22.55
C PHE A 73 10.28 -27.32 -22.16
N LEU A 74 9.90 -26.13 -22.66
CA LEU A 74 8.66 -25.45 -22.24
C LEU A 74 7.49 -25.68 -23.20
N LEU A 75 7.74 -26.17 -24.42
CA LEU A 75 6.67 -26.37 -25.40
C LEU A 75 5.53 -27.28 -24.88
N PRO A 76 5.79 -28.40 -24.18
CA PRO A 76 4.72 -29.19 -23.57
C PRO A 76 3.90 -28.40 -22.54
N THR A 77 4.56 -27.58 -21.71
CA THR A 77 3.88 -26.71 -20.72
C THR A 77 3.00 -25.68 -21.41
N TRP A 78 3.50 -25.01 -22.46
CA TRP A 78 2.72 -24.03 -23.22
C TRP A 78 1.54 -24.65 -23.94
N ARG A 79 1.67 -25.89 -24.44
CA ARG A 79 0.56 -26.66 -25.01
C ARG A 79 -0.51 -26.97 -23.99
N TRP A 80 -0.12 -27.43 -22.80
CA TRP A 80 -1.07 -27.74 -21.72
C TRP A 80 -1.84 -26.49 -21.26
N LEU A 81 -1.21 -25.32 -21.33
CA LEU A 81 -1.85 -24.02 -21.06
C LEU A 81 -2.63 -23.46 -22.26
N GLY A 82 -2.62 -24.13 -23.42
CA GLY A 82 -3.33 -23.71 -24.64
C GLY A 82 -2.67 -22.55 -25.39
N TRP A 83 -1.38 -22.29 -25.18
CA TRP A 83 -0.65 -21.15 -25.75
C TRP A 83 0.21 -21.48 -26.97
N ALA A 84 0.36 -22.76 -27.29
CA ALA A 84 1.13 -23.24 -28.43
C ALA A 84 0.46 -24.46 -29.06
N GLU A 85 0.57 -24.58 -30.38
CA GLU A 85 0.00 -25.70 -31.13
C GLU A 85 0.93 -26.93 -31.15
N TRP A 86 0.36 -28.06 -31.59
CA TRP A 86 1.11 -29.29 -31.79
C TRP A 86 1.86 -29.26 -33.12
N GLU A 87 3.18 -29.10 -33.04
CA GLU A 87 4.11 -29.28 -34.15
C GLU A 87 4.91 -30.55 -33.92
N SER A 88 4.71 -31.57 -34.76
CA SER A 88 5.41 -32.86 -34.70
C SER A 88 6.83 -32.81 -35.28
N ALA A 89 7.17 -31.74 -36.01
CA ALA A 89 8.44 -31.60 -36.73
C ALA A 89 9.61 -31.13 -35.85
N VAL A 90 9.34 -30.74 -34.59
CA VAL A 90 10.33 -30.12 -33.70
C VAL A 90 10.53 -31.00 -32.47
N PRO A 91 11.77 -31.33 -32.08
CA PRO A 91 12.02 -32.11 -30.87
C PRO A 91 11.53 -31.37 -29.63
N TYR A 92 11.03 -32.12 -28.66
CA TYR A 92 10.58 -31.61 -27.38
C TYR A 92 10.86 -32.66 -26.28
N ASN A 93 10.91 -32.21 -25.03
CA ASN A 93 11.10 -33.07 -23.88
C ASN A 93 9.91 -33.01 -22.92
N TRP A 94 9.34 -34.17 -22.59
CA TRP A 94 8.29 -34.31 -21.58
C TRP A 94 8.79 -34.02 -20.16
N GLU A 95 10.07 -34.27 -19.89
CA GLU A 95 10.69 -34.02 -18.58
C GLU A 95 11.22 -32.59 -18.48
N THR A 96 10.32 -31.64 -18.26
CA THR A 96 10.70 -30.24 -18.04
C THR A 96 11.55 -30.08 -16.77
N PRO A 97 12.75 -29.48 -16.86
CA PRO A 97 13.61 -29.19 -15.70
C PRO A 97 12.89 -28.38 -14.62
N TRP A 98 13.32 -28.55 -13.37
CA TRP A 98 12.67 -27.94 -12.20
C TRP A 98 12.54 -26.41 -12.30
N PHE A 99 13.53 -25.73 -12.90
CA PHE A 99 13.52 -24.28 -13.02
C PHE A 99 12.48 -23.77 -14.02
N TYR A 100 12.20 -24.53 -15.09
CA TYR A 100 11.12 -24.22 -16.03
C TYR A 100 9.73 -24.54 -15.44
N LYS A 101 9.62 -25.57 -14.59
CA LYS A 101 8.40 -25.86 -13.84
C LYS A 101 7.98 -24.72 -12.92
N GLU A 102 8.93 -23.90 -12.45
CA GLU A 102 8.61 -22.69 -11.68
C GLU A 102 7.80 -21.67 -12.48
N ALA A 103 7.94 -21.61 -13.82
CA ALA A 103 7.13 -20.72 -14.64
C ALA A 103 5.66 -21.15 -14.63
N GLU A 104 5.39 -22.44 -14.85
CA GLU A 104 4.03 -23.00 -14.78
C GLU A 104 3.39 -22.76 -13.40
N LYS A 105 4.16 -23.03 -12.34
CA LYS A 105 3.72 -22.82 -10.96
C LYS A 105 3.38 -21.36 -10.70
N PHE A 106 4.23 -20.42 -11.12
CA PHE A 106 3.98 -18.98 -10.97
C PHE A 106 2.71 -18.53 -11.71
N ILE A 107 2.48 -19.04 -12.93
CA ILE A 107 1.28 -18.74 -13.72
C ILE A 107 0.01 -19.20 -13.02
N LYS A 108 0.03 -20.42 -12.46
CA LYS A 108 -1.08 -21.00 -11.69
C LYS A 108 -1.33 -20.24 -10.39
N GLU A 109 -0.27 -19.96 -9.62
CA GLU A 109 -0.34 -19.26 -8.33
C GLU A 109 -0.99 -17.87 -8.46
N HIS A 110 -0.70 -17.15 -9.55
CA HIS A 110 -1.17 -15.78 -9.77
C HIS A 110 -2.35 -15.66 -10.75
N GLY A 111 -2.91 -16.78 -11.23
CA GLY A 111 -4.08 -16.77 -12.10
C GLY A 111 -3.87 -16.01 -13.43
N LEU A 112 -2.67 -16.05 -14.00
CA LEU A 112 -2.30 -15.22 -15.16
C LEU A 112 -2.90 -15.68 -16.51
N LEU A 113 -3.68 -16.76 -16.52
CA LEU A 113 -4.26 -17.37 -17.72
C LEU A 113 -5.21 -16.47 -18.51
N ALA A 114 -5.77 -15.43 -17.88
CA ALA A 114 -6.75 -14.55 -18.50
C ALA A 114 -6.16 -13.63 -19.60
N THR A 115 -4.84 -13.46 -19.68
CA THR A 115 -4.19 -12.57 -20.65
C THR A 115 -3.24 -13.33 -21.54
N ALA A 116 -3.31 -13.04 -22.84
CA ALA A 116 -2.45 -13.69 -23.83
C ALA A 116 -0.96 -13.46 -23.51
N PRO A 117 -0.13 -14.53 -23.50
CA PRO A 117 1.29 -14.45 -23.15
C PRO A 117 2.10 -13.56 -24.10
N THR A 118 1.62 -13.36 -25.32
CA THR A 118 2.25 -12.49 -26.33
C THR A 118 2.35 -11.03 -25.89
N GLN A 119 1.43 -10.57 -25.04
CA GLN A 119 1.39 -9.20 -24.52
C GLN A 119 2.17 -9.03 -23.21
N TRP A 120 2.74 -10.11 -22.67
CA TRP A 120 3.34 -10.05 -21.34
C TRP A 120 4.63 -9.25 -21.33
N THR A 121 4.66 -8.25 -20.45
CA THR A 121 5.87 -7.58 -19.98
C THR A 121 5.87 -7.65 -18.45
N PRO A 122 7.05 -7.56 -17.79
CA PRO A 122 7.11 -7.56 -16.33
C PRO A 122 6.13 -6.59 -15.67
N ASN A 123 6.01 -5.39 -16.23
CA ASN A 123 5.11 -4.35 -15.73
C ASN A 123 3.63 -4.70 -15.88
N ILE A 124 3.25 -5.45 -16.91
CA ILE A 124 1.85 -5.89 -17.11
C ILE A 124 1.53 -7.03 -16.15
N VAL A 125 2.44 -8.01 -16.02
CA VAL A 125 2.28 -9.15 -15.10
C VAL A 125 2.17 -8.65 -13.66
N GLN A 126 3.04 -7.73 -13.23
CA GLN A 126 2.96 -7.14 -11.89
C GLN A 126 1.65 -6.38 -11.66
N ARG A 127 1.18 -5.62 -12.65
CA ARG A 127 -0.12 -4.92 -12.55
C ARG A 127 -1.28 -5.89 -12.41
N GLN A 128 -1.24 -7.04 -13.08
CA GLN A 128 -2.27 -8.07 -12.97
C GLN A 128 -2.29 -8.74 -11.60
N ILE A 129 -1.10 -9.06 -11.08
CA ILE A 129 -0.94 -9.59 -9.72
C ILE A 129 -1.51 -8.61 -8.70
N HIS A 130 -1.23 -7.32 -8.86
CA HIS A 130 -1.77 -6.29 -7.96
C HIS A 130 -3.25 -5.98 -8.18
N ALA A 131 -3.79 -6.25 -9.37
CA ALA A 131 -5.22 -6.08 -9.64
C ALA A 131 -6.07 -7.15 -8.93
N SER A 132 -5.52 -8.36 -8.75
CA SER A 132 -6.17 -9.44 -7.99
C SER A 132 -6.00 -9.30 -6.47
N ASP A 133 -5.19 -8.36 -5.99
CA ASP A 133 -5.03 -8.10 -4.57
C ASP A 133 -6.33 -7.58 -3.94
N VAL A 134 -6.83 -8.33 -2.95
CA VAL A 134 -7.95 -7.89 -2.12
C VAL A 134 -7.50 -6.76 -1.19
N SER A 135 -8.29 -5.70 -1.10
CA SER A 135 -8.04 -4.60 -0.17
C SER A 135 -7.94 -5.07 1.26
N LYS A 136 -7.03 -4.48 2.03
CA LYS A 136 -6.98 -4.75 3.47
C LYS A 136 -8.28 -4.27 4.13
N LEU A 137 -8.96 -5.17 4.83
CA LEU A 137 -10.13 -4.84 5.65
C LEU A 137 -9.74 -3.88 6.80
N ILE A 138 -10.62 -2.94 7.10
CA ILE A 138 -10.45 -1.94 8.14
C ILE A 138 -11.52 -2.20 9.22
N GLY A 139 -11.13 -2.83 10.33
CA GLY A 139 -12.06 -3.14 11.41
C GLY A 139 -13.28 -3.92 10.91
N ALA A 140 -14.49 -3.41 11.21
CA ALA A 140 -15.76 -3.98 10.79
C ALA A 140 -16.35 -3.35 9.50
N LEU A 141 -15.57 -2.53 8.77
CA LEU A 141 -16.05 -1.88 7.56
C LEU A 141 -16.21 -2.87 6.39
N PRO A 142 -17.26 -2.72 5.55
CA PRO A 142 -17.42 -3.49 4.33
C PRO A 142 -16.24 -3.32 3.35
N SER A 143 -15.97 -4.32 2.51
CA SER A 143 -14.86 -4.29 1.55
C SER A 143 -14.92 -3.09 0.60
N ALA A 144 -16.10 -2.78 0.06
CA ALA A 144 -16.28 -1.65 -0.85
C ALA A 144 -15.96 -0.30 -0.18
N THR A 145 -16.31 -0.16 1.10
CA THR A 145 -15.97 1.02 1.89
C THR A 145 -14.47 1.08 2.15
N ALA A 146 -13.82 -0.05 2.44
CA ALA A 146 -12.38 -0.11 2.64
C ALA A 146 -11.59 0.33 1.39
N ASP A 147 -12.01 -0.09 0.18
CA ASP A 147 -11.42 0.39 -1.08
C ASP A 147 -11.50 1.93 -1.19
N HIS A 148 -12.65 2.51 -0.85
CA HIS A 148 -12.83 3.97 -0.86
C HIS A 148 -11.91 4.67 0.15
N VAL A 149 -11.79 4.11 1.37
CA VAL A 149 -10.92 4.67 2.41
C VAL A 149 -9.45 4.63 1.98
N TRP A 150 -8.99 3.53 1.39
CA TRP A 150 -7.62 3.46 0.89
C TRP A 150 -7.39 4.41 -0.30
N GLY A 151 -8.37 4.54 -1.20
CA GLY A 151 -8.35 5.56 -2.25
C GLY A 151 -8.26 6.99 -1.70
N ASN A 152 -8.93 7.30 -0.58
CA ASN A 152 -8.81 8.60 0.10
C ASN A 152 -7.40 8.86 0.63
N VAL A 153 -6.70 7.83 1.11
CA VAL A 153 -5.32 7.95 1.58
C VAL A 153 -4.37 8.23 0.40
N THR A 154 -4.55 7.53 -0.73
CA THR A 154 -3.70 7.68 -1.91
C THR A 154 -3.94 9.01 -2.64
N SER A 155 -5.19 9.44 -2.76
CA SER A 155 -5.64 10.60 -3.57
C SER A 155 -5.15 11.97 -3.05
N MET A 156 -4.49 12.02 -1.90
CA MET A 156 -3.86 13.24 -1.42
C MET A 156 -2.74 13.70 -2.37
N ARG A 157 -2.83 14.93 -2.90
CA ARG A 157 -1.74 15.58 -3.64
C ARG A 157 -0.61 16.13 -2.74
N ARG A 158 -0.64 15.85 -1.42
CA ARG A 158 0.31 16.40 -0.43
C ARG A 158 1.54 15.51 -0.21
N THR A 159 2.51 16.07 0.55
CA THR A 159 3.74 15.42 1.00
C THR A 159 3.49 14.04 1.62
N ASN A 160 4.42 13.11 1.37
CA ASN A 160 4.36 11.71 1.84
C ASN A 160 4.15 11.59 3.36
N HIS A 161 4.49 12.62 4.15
CA HIS A 161 4.31 12.66 5.59
C HIS A 161 2.84 12.50 6.04
N TYR A 162 1.91 13.26 5.46
CA TYR A 162 0.51 13.22 5.88
C TYR A 162 -0.20 11.94 5.43
N LYS A 163 0.18 11.41 4.26
CA LYS A 163 -0.26 10.09 3.79
C LYS A 163 0.18 9.00 4.74
N ASP A 164 1.44 9.04 5.17
CA ASP A 164 1.99 8.09 6.12
C ASP A 164 1.28 8.14 7.47
N ILE A 165 0.96 9.33 7.98
CA ILE A 165 0.19 9.47 9.21
C ILE A 165 -1.20 8.85 9.07
N ALA A 166 -1.93 9.20 8.00
CA ALA A 166 -3.27 8.65 7.76
C ALA A 166 -3.23 7.13 7.60
N TRP A 167 -2.27 6.61 6.83
CA TRP A 167 -2.07 5.19 6.62
C TRP A 167 -1.75 4.47 7.95
N ILE A 168 -0.76 4.94 8.73
CA ILE A 168 -0.40 4.32 10.02
C ILE A 168 -1.57 4.41 11.02
N ALA A 169 -2.34 5.51 11.00
CA ALA A 169 -3.51 5.67 11.86
C ALA A 169 -4.57 4.59 11.60
N ILE A 170 -4.91 4.36 10.32
CA ILE A 170 -5.89 3.35 9.89
C ILE A 170 -5.37 1.94 10.19
N GLN A 171 -4.07 1.72 10.04
CA GLN A 171 -3.42 0.44 10.38
C GLN A 171 -3.40 0.16 11.89
N GLY A 172 -3.72 1.15 12.74
CA GLY A 172 -3.62 1.03 14.20
C GLY A 172 -2.19 1.08 14.73
N GLY A 173 -1.24 1.54 13.92
CA GLY A 173 0.19 1.49 14.18
C GLY A 173 0.79 2.76 14.82
N LEU A 174 -0.04 3.75 15.13
CA LEU A 174 0.46 5.00 15.69
C LEU A 174 1.03 4.74 17.10
N PRO A 175 2.19 5.34 17.45
CA PRO A 175 2.84 5.14 18.75
C PRO A 175 2.15 5.94 19.87
N VAL A 176 0.84 5.81 20.00
CA VAL A 176 0.01 6.39 21.06
C VAL A 176 0.32 5.73 22.41
N ARG A 177 -0.07 6.35 23.53
CA ARG A 177 0.31 5.84 24.86
C ARG A 177 -0.28 4.47 25.17
N ALA A 178 -1.53 4.18 24.76
CA ALA A 178 -2.12 2.85 24.94
C ALA A 178 -1.32 1.78 24.16
N PHE A 179 -0.96 2.08 22.90
CA PHE A 179 -0.20 1.18 22.04
C PHE A 179 1.22 0.89 22.56
N THR A 180 1.89 1.92 23.09
CA THR A 180 3.24 1.80 23.67
C THR A 180 3.22 1.13 25.06
N HIS A 181 2.20 1.39 25.87
CA HIS A 181 1.98 0.72 27.15
C HIS A 181 1.75 -0.78 26.99
N ALA A 182 0.92 -1.18 26.02
CA ALA A 182 0.67 -2.59 25.70
C ALA A 182 1.95 -3.37 25.32
N ARG A 183 3.03 -2.67 24.98
CA ARG A 183 4.35 -3.25 24.64
C ARG A 183 5.40 -3.01 25.72
N GLY A 184 5.01 -2.51 26.90
CA GLY A 184 5.93 -2.24 28.00
C GLY A 184 6.87 -1.03 27.79
N LEU A 185 6.65 -0.21 26.76
CA LEU A 185 7.52 0.92 26.41
C LEU A 185 7.14 2.22 27.14
N ASN A 186 5.98 2.24 27.80
CA ASN A 186 5.49 3.41 28.50
C ASN A 186 4.71 2.99 29.74
N ARG A 187 4.97 3.65 30.86
CA ARG A 187 4.37 3.34 32.17
C ARG A 187 2.88 3.61 32.25
N TYR A 188 2.37 4.59 31.50
CA TYR A 188 0.96 4.97 31.57
C TYR A 188 0.30 5.01 30.19
N LYS A 189 -0.87 4.39 30.09
CA LYS A 189 -1.75 4.39 28.91
C LYS A 189 -2.64 5.63 28.76
N SER A 190 -2.87 6.37 29.84
CA SER A 190 -3.76 7.53 29.88
C SER A 190 -3.25 8.74 29.11
N CYS A 191 -4.19 9.54 28.61
CA CYS A 191 -3.97 10.83 27.97
C CYS A 191 -3.29 11.84 28.93
N ARG A 192 -2.30 12.61 28.44
CA ARG A 192 -1.63 13.68 29.22
C ARG A 192 -2.25 15.07 29.09
N ARG A 193 -3.25 15.23 28.22
CA ARG A 193 -3.91 16.51 27.92
C ARG A 193 -5.14 16.72 28.82
N GLY A 194 -5.06 16.32 30.09
CA GLY A 194 -6.18 16.47 31.04
C GLY A 194 -7.37 15.55 30.81
N CYS A 195 -7.28 14.54 29.94
CA CYS A 195 -8.26 13.45 29.85
C CYS A 195 -7.88 12.28 30.77
N THR A 196 -8.86 11.64 31.40
CA THR A 196 -8.65 10.40 32.19
C THR A 196 -8.67 9.13 31.34
N ALA A 197 -9.15 9.21 30.10
CA ALA A 197 -9.24 8.08 29.18
C ALA A 197 -7.87 7.62 28.64
N ASP A 198 -7.83 6.38 28.12
CA ASP A 198 -6.67 5.81 27.47
C ASP A 198 -6.38 6.50 26.12
N GLU A 199 -5.12 6.86 25.87
CA GLU A 199 -4.72 7.48 24.60
C GLU A 199 -4.61 6.40 23.51
N THR A 200 -5.75 6.09 22.90
CA THR A 200 -5.86 5.33 21.64
C THR A 200 -5.77 6.26 20.43
N THR A 201 -5.63 5.71 19.22
CA THR A 201 -5.67 6.51 17.98
C THR A 201 -7.01 7.24 17.82
N TYR A 202 -8.10 6.54 18.13
CA TYR A 202 -9.45 7.09 18.08
C TYR A 202 -9.63 8.20 19.12
N HIS A 203 -9.15 7.99 20.34
CA HIS A 203 -9.14 9.02 21.37
C HIS A 203 -8.33 10.25 20.95
N LEU A 204 -7.13 10.05 20.41
CA LEU A 204 -6.23 11.14 20.04
C LEU A 204 -6.84 12.07 18.99
N PHE A 205 -7.57 11.54 18.00
CA PHE A 205 -8.11 12.32 16.90
C PHE A 205 -9.56 12.73 17.05
N TRP A 206 -10.35 12.00 17.84
CA TRP A 206 -11.78 12.26 18.00
C TRP A 206 -12.16 12.52 19.47
N GLU A 207 -12.05 11.55 20.38
CA GLU A 207 -12.66 11.69 21.72
C GLU A 207 -11.96 12.67 22.67
N CYS A 208 -10.69 13.01 22.40
CA CYS A 208 -9.93 13.91 23.26
C CYS A 208 -10.56 15.31 23.29
N THR A 209 -10.77 15.85 24.49
CA THR A 209 -11.32 17.21 24.69
C THR A 209 -10.55 18.29 23.93
N HIS A 210 -9.22 18.17 23.88
CA HIS A 210 -8.36 19.08 23.12
C HIS A 210 -8.51 18.89 21.60
N ALA A 211 -8.69 17.65 21.14
CA ALA A 211 -8.93 17.37 19.73
C ALA A 211 -10.29 17.96 19.31
N GLN A 212 -11.33 17.79 20.12
CA GLN A 212 -12.65 18.39 19.89
C GLN A 212 -12.61 19.91 19.84
N TYR A 213 -11.87 20.57 20.74
CA TYR A 213 -11.70 22.02 20.72
C TYR A 213 -11.06 22.51 19.42
N LEU A 214 -9.95 21.89 19.02
CA LEU A 214 -9.25 22.22 17.77
C LEU A 214 -10.08 21.89 16.54
N LEU A 215 -10.84 20.79 16.58
CA LEU A 215 -11.73 20.41 15.49
C LEU A 215 -12.89 21.38 15.34
N LYS A 216 -13.44 21.89 16.44
CA LYS A 216 -14.46 22.95 16.42
C LYS A 216 -13.91 24.22 15.78
N ALA A 217 -12.68 24.62 16.11
CA ALA A 217 -12.02 25.75 15.46
C ALA A 217 -11.84 25.51 13.95
N LEU A 218 -11.31 24.34 13.57
CA LEU A 218 -11.17 23.95 12.16
C LEU A 218 -12.52 23.87 11.44
N SER A 219 -13.59 23.50 12.14
CA SER A 219 -14.90 23.34 11.55
C SER A 219 -15.49 24.65 11.04
N MET A 220 -15.07 25.78 11.61
CA MET A 220 -15.43 27.11 11.13
C MET A 220 -14.76 27.42 9.78
N GLU A 221 -13.56 26.87 9.54
CA GLU A 221 -12.80 27.05 8.29
C GLU A 221 -13.37 26.24 7.11
N PHE A 222 -14.16 25.18 7.38
CA PHE A 222 -14.85 24.46 6.30
C PHE A 222 -15.95 25.30 5.64
N GLY A 223 -16.39 26.38 6.29
CA GLY A 223 -17.40 27.31 5.77
C GLY A 223 -18.71 26.62 5.40
N ALA A 224 -19.39 27.12 4.37
CA ALA A 224 -20.62 26.52 3.84
C ALA A 224 -20.39 25.24 3.00
N ARG A 225 -19.14 24.78 2.84
CA ARG A 225 -18.81 23.68 1.91
C ARG A 225 -19.16 22.31 2.49
N ILE A 226 -18.94 22.12 3.78
CA ILE A 226 -19.35 20.91 4.50
C ILE A 226 -19.95 21.34 5.85
N PRO A 227 -21.22 20.98 6.14
CA PRO A 227 -21.83 21.23 7.44
C PRO A 227 -21.02 20.58 8.57
N THR A 228 -20.96 21.24 9.73
CA THR A 228 -20.29 20.69 10.92
C THR A 228 -20.92 19.38 11.39
N SER A 229 -22.22 19.16 11.13
CA SER A 229 -22.92 17.90 11.38
C SER A 229 -22.40 16.73 10.55
N CYS A 230 -21.72 16.97 9.43
CA CYS A 230 -21.10 15.95 8.61
C CYS A 230 -19.71 15.53 9.12
N ILE A 231 -19.15 16.24 10.10
CA ILE A 231 -17.86 15.89 10.69
C ILE A 231 -18.11 14.85 11.77
N THR A 232 -17.95 13.59 11.40
CA THR A 232 -18.06 12.44 12.28
C THR A 232 -16.69 11.83 12.57
N ALA A 233 -16.64 10.89 13.51
CA ALA A 233 -15.42 10.12 13.76
C ALA A 233 -14.91 9.42 12.49
N ASP A 234 -15.80 8.88 11.67
CA ASP A 234 -15.42 8.23 10.40
C ASP A 234 -14.91 9.22 9.35
N SER A 235 -15.45 10.44 9.33
CA SER A 235 -14.90 11.51 8.49
C SER A 235 -13.47 11.87 8.90
N VAL A 236 -13.22 11.98 10.21
CA VAL A 236 -11.91 12.33 10.74
C VAL A 236 -10.95 11.17 10.55
N MET A 237 -11.35 9.93 10.81
CA MET A 237 -10.48 8.77 10.75
C MET A 237 -10.19 8.31 9.32
N TYR A 238 -11.23 8.26 8.48
CA TYR A 238 -11.22 7.57 7.19
C TYR A 238 -11.56 8.46 5.98
N GLY A 239 -11.98 9.71 6.22
CA GLY A 239 -12.42 10.61 5.15
C GLY A 239 -13.78 10.23 4.57
N LEU A 240 -14.60 9.54 5.36
CA LEU A 240 -15.97 9.16 5.00
C LEU A 240 -16.92 10.23 5.52
N PHE A 241 -17.43 11.07 4.62
CA PHE A 241 -18.37 12.13 4.96
C PHE A 241 -19.80 11.66 4.65
N PRO A 242 -20.76 11.87 5.58
CA PRO A 242 -22.16 11.58 5.31
C PRO A 242 -22.76 12.64 4.38
N GLY A 243 -23.63 12.20 3.46
CA GLY A 243 -24.36 13.05 2.52
C GLY A 243 -23.69 13.21 1.16
N SER A 244 -24.41 13.84 0.24
CA SER A 244 -23.97 14.08 -1.14
C SER A 244 -23.30 15.45 -1.25
N HIS A 245 -21.97 15.46 -1.31
CA HIS A 245 -21.16 16.68 -1.46
C HIS A 245 -20.34 16.62 -2.75
N ARG A 246 -19.88 17.78 -3.23
CA ARG A 246 -18.98 17.81 -4.39
C ARG A 246 -17.64 17.16 -4.02
N LEU A 247 -17.13 16.31 -4.92
CA LEU A 247 -15.88 15.59 -4.70
C LEU A 247 -14.69 16.52 -4.36
N GLY A 248 -14.63 17.70 -4.97
CA GLY A 248 -13.60 18.70 -4.68
C GLY A 248 -13.63 19.20 -3.23
N ASP A 249 -14.83 19.39 -2.67
CA ASP A 249 -15.02 19.86 -1.30
C ASP A 249 -14.67 18.76 -0.29
N LEU A 250 -15.06 17.51 -0.58
CA LEU A 250 -14.69 16.33 0.22
C LEU A 250 -13.16 16.15 0.29
N LEU A 251 -12.48 16.23 -0.86
CA LEU A 251 -11.04 16.13 -0.94
C LEU A 251 -10.34 17.30 -0.22
N GLY A 252 -10.88 18.51 -0.34
CA GLY A 252 -10.40 19.69 0.38
C GLY A 252 -10.48 19.52 1.91
N CYS A 253 -11.63 19.06 2.40
CA CYS A 253 -11.85 18.86 3.82
C CYS A 253 -11.02 17.70 4.37
N TRP A 254 -10.92 16.59 3.64
CA TRP A 254 -10.05 15.47 4.01
C TRP A 254 -8.58 15.89 4.14
N ARG A 255 -8.10 16.76 3.23
CA ARG A 255 -6.73 17.32 3.31
C ARG A 255 -6.51 18.08 4.62
N LEU A 256 -7.44 18.96 4.99
CA LEU A 256 -7.37 19.72 6.24
C LEU A 256 -7.41 18.81 7.46
N LEU A 257 -8.24 17.76 7.45
CA LEU A 257 -8.30 16.77 8.52
C LEU A 257 -6.97 16.00 8.70
N CYS A 258 -6.25 15.67 7.63
CA CYS A 258 -4.92 15.07 7.80
C CYS A 258 -3.87 16.05 8.31
N CYS A 259 -4.00 17.34 8.00
CA CYS A 259 -3.15 18.38 8.62
C CYS A 259 -3.41 18.43 10.12
N PHE A 260 -4.69 18.45 10.51
CA PHE A 260 -5.12 18.39 11.89
C PHE A 260 -4.54 17.17 12.62
N LYS A 261 -4.58 15.96 12.02
CA LYS A 261 -3.92 14.77 12.57
C LYS A 261 -2.42 14.97 12.77
N GLY A 262 -1.75 15.55 11.77
CA GLY A 262 -0.31 15.85 11.83
C GLY A 262 0.04 16.80 12.97
N VAL A 263 -0.72 17.90 13.11
CA VAL A 263 -0.56 18.89 14.18
C VAL A 263 -0.80 18.25 15.55
N LEU A 264 -1.88 17.47 15.71
CA LEU A 264 -2.15 16.76 16.96
C LEU A 264 -1.03 15.80 17.35
N LEU A 265 -0.49 15.04 16.40
CA LEU A 265 0.64 14.15 16.64
C LEU A 265 1.92 14.93 16.97
N PHE A 266 2.17 16.05 16.30
CA PHE A 266 3.29 16.92 16.59
C PHE A 266 3.24 17.45 18.03
N PHE A 267 2.12 18.06 18.43
CA PHE A 267 1.94 18.53 19.81
C PHE A 267 2.05 17.41 20.84
N ARG A 268 1.49 16.23 20.54
CA ARG A 268 1.60 15.05 21.41
C ARG A 268 3.07 14.68 21.59
N ASN A 269 3.84 14.63 20.52
CA ASN A 269 5.25 14.27 20.58
C ASN A 269 6.07 15.32 21.34
N CYS A 270 5.75 16.61 21.22
CA CYS A 270 6.37 17.66 22.04
C CYS A 270 6.11 17.45 23.54
N LEU A 271 4.90 17.08 23.93
CA LEU A 271 4.52 16.81 25.32
C LEU A 271 5.12 15.51 25.89
N VAL A 272 5.37 14.51 25.03
CA VAL A 272 5.84 13.19 25.45
C VAL A 272 7.36 13.07 25.41
N VAL A 273 8.01 13.62 24.40
CA VAL A 273 9.45 13.46 24.15
C VAL A 273 10.27 14.62 24.72
N GLY A 274 9.64 15.78 24.98
CA GLY A 274 10.34 16.99 25.41
C GLY A 274 11.14 17.60 24.26
N LYS A 275 10.64 18.71 23.70
CA LYS A 275 11.28 19.54 22.65
C LYS A 275 11.77 18.79 21.40
N LYS A 276 10.91 18.66 20.38
CA LYS A 276 11.37 18.65 18.98
C LYS A 276 11.27 20.06 18.41
N LYS A 277 12.29 20.53 17.68
CA LYS A 277 12.20 21.76 16.88
C LYS A 277 11.01 21.62 15.92
N THR A 278 10.20 22.68 15.81
CA THR A 278 9.11 22.81 14.86
C THR A 278 9.61 22.47 13.45
N PRO A 279 8.92 21.58 12.69
CA PRO A 279 9.20 21.47 11.27
C PRO A 279 8.80 22.81 10.64
N THR A 280 9.78 23.53 10.09
CA THR A 280 9.53 24.62 9.16
C THR A 280 8.66 24.08 8.04
N LEU A 281 7.53 24.73 7.77
CA LEU A 281 6.75 24.55 6.55
C LEU A 281 7.65 24.98 5.40
N ALA A 282 8.46 24.06 4.86
CA ALA A 282 9.22 24.32 3.66
C ALA A 282 8.24 24.42 2.50
N GLU A 283 8.13 25.62 1.95
CA GLU A 283 7.67 25.89 0.60
C GLU A 283 8.60 25.18 -0.37
N ASP A 284 8.26 23.94 -0.74
CA ASP A 284 8.76 23.31 -1.96
C ASP A 284 7.64 23.44 -3.02
N ASP A 285 7.40 24.66 -3.49
CA ASP A 285 6.78 24.87 -4.79
C ASP A 285 7.89 24.75 -5.85
N PRO A 286 7.86 23.74 -6.74
CA PRO A 286 8.75 23.72 -7.89
C PRO A 286 8.35 24.87 -8.82
N GLN A 287 9.18 25.90 -8.86
CA GLN A 287 9.11 26.98 -9.82
C GLN A 287 9.19 26.40 -11.24
N PRO A 288 8.27 26.73 -12.17
CA PRO A 288 8.32 26.22 -13.53
C PRO A 288 9.58 26.76 -14.23
N PRO A 289 10.22 25.95 -15.10
CA PRO A 289 11.38 26.42 -15.86
C PRO A 289 10.97 27.54 -16.81
N ALA A 290 11.81 28.58 -16.85
CA ALA A 290 11.76 29.67 -17.82
C ALA A 290 12.03 29.18 -19.26
#